data_AF-A0A1G1LMN8-F1
#
_entry.id   AF-A0A1G1LMN8-F1
#
_cell.length_a   1.000
_cell.length_b   1.000
_cell.length_c   1.000
_cell.angle_alpha   90.00
_cell.angle_beta   90.00
_cell.angle_gamma   90.00
#
_symmetry.space_group_name_H-M   'P 1'
#
loop_
_entity.id
_entity.type
_entity.pdbx_description
1 polymer ?
#
loop_
_entity_poly.entity_id
_entity_poly.type
_entity_poly.pdbx_seq_one_letter_code
_entity_poly.pdbx_strand_id
1 'polypeptide(L)'
;MKEWLLIFRNCILALIVIAVGSALPPLQSLEDWMTPLRMELIWLTTGMAFFGWALLIGAALYRIATGGGSLKRNEIEATIQSVKDAQSISYSFRASKYWVPKKAWGAGFSDEVSFAQVKAAWRLGLWRQDPRWRGLFIMGLGAVLMAVGGFGIIIVLGAPGLKSLAVGALLYAAVRTTWGFLRA
;
A
#
# COMPACT_ATOMS: atom_id res chain seq x y z
N MET A 1 -18.87 -14.07 16.94
CA MET A 1 -18.71 -15.50 16.54
C MET A 1 -18.58 -15.70 15.03
N LYS A 2 -19.46 -15.15 14.18
CA LYS A 2 -19.37 -15.33 12.71
C LYS A 2 -18.05 -14.82 12.10
N GLU A 3 -17.52 -13.70 12.56
CA GLU A 3 -16.22 -13.16 12.08
C GLU A 3 -15.04 -14.07 12.43
N TRP A 4 -15.00 -14.60 13.65
CA TRP A 4 -13.98 -15.55 14.08
C TRP A 4 -13.97 -16.84 13.25
N LEU A 5 -15.17 -17.35 12.91
CA LEU A 5 -15.32 -18.51 12.02
C LEU A 5 -14.79 -18.22 10.59
N LEU A 6 -15.00 -17.01 10.07
CA LEU A 6 -14.48 -16.61 8.76
C LEU A 6 -12.95 -16.53 8.75
N ILE A 7 -12.37 -15.92 9.79
CA ILE A 7 -10.91 -15.83 9.95
C ILE A 7 -10.33 -17.24 10.03
N PHE A 8 -10.88 -18.08 10.90
CA PHE A 8 -10.41 -19.45 11.08
C PHE A 8 -10.49 -20.28 9.80
N ARG A 9 -11.62 -20.19 9.07
CA ARG A 9 -11.79 -20.83 7.75
C ARG A 9 -10.74 -20.36 6.75
N ASN A 10 -10.49 -19.05 6.67
CA ASN A 10 -9.51 -18.49 5.73
C ASN A 10 -8.08 -18.92 6.08
N CYS A 11 -7.75 -19.02 7.38
CA CYS A 11 -6.47 -19.56 7.83
C CYS A 11 -6.30 -21.03 7.43
N ILE A 12 -7.32 -21.86 7.62
CA ILE A 12 -7.27 -23.28 7.21
C ILE A 12 -7.08 -23.39 5.69
N LEU A 13 -7.83 -22.62 4.91
CA LEU A 13 -7.67 -22.62 3.45
C LEU A 13 -6.26 -22.20 3.03
N ALA A 14 -5.70 -21.15 3.65
CA ALA A 14 -4.34 -20.72 3.40
C ALA A 14 -3.32 -21.83 3.73
N LEU A 15 -3.47 -22.52 4.86
CA LEU A 15 -2.61 -23.65 5.23
C LEU A 15 -2.70 -24.80 4.24
N ILE A 16 -3.90 -25.12 3.74
CA ILE A 16 -4.09 -26.16 2.72
C ILE A 16 -3.38 -25.76 1.42
N VAL A 17 -3.53 -24.51 0.96
CA VAL A 17 -2.81 -24.04 -0.24
C VAL A 17 -1.30 -24.11 -0.04
N ILE A 18 -0.80 -23.81 1.16
CA ILE A 18 0.62 -23.89 1.47
C ILE A 18 1.10 -25.35 1.38
N ALA A 19 0.38 -26.27 2.02
CA ALA A 19 0.72 -27.69 2.05
C ALA A 19 0.68 -28.34 0.65
N VAL A 20 -0.36 -28.05 -0.15
CA VAL A 20 -0.46 -28.52 -1.53
C VAL A 20 0.63 -27.89 -2.39
N GLY A 21 0.89 -26.59 -2.22
CA GLY A 21 1.93 -25.87 -2.96
C GLY A 21 3.33 -26.46 -2.75
N SER A 22 3.66 -26.91 -1.53
CA SER A 22 4.96 -27.56 -1.27
C SER A 22 5.14 -28.91 -1.98
N ALA A 23 4.05 -29.56 -2.40
CA ALA A 23 4.10 -30.83 -3.11
C ALA A 23 4.17 -30.68 -4.64
N LEU A 24 4.03 -29.46 -5.18
CA LEU A 24 4.00 -29.23 -6.62
C LEU A 24 5.43 -29.12 -7.20
N PRO A 25 5.81 -29.98 -8.18
CA PRO A 25 7.15 -29.94 -8.78
C PRO A 25 7.57 -28.57 -9.35
N PRO A 26 6.70 -27.77 -10.01
CA PRO A 26 7.09 -26.46 -10.52
C PRO A 26 7.52 -25.48 -9.43
N LEU A 27 6.93 -25.56 -8.23
CA LEU A 27 7.30 -24.71 -7.10
C LEU A 27 8.64 -25.11 -6.50
N GLN A 28 8.97 -26.41 -6.51
CA GLN A 28 10.27 -26.91 -6.10
C GLN A 28 11.36 -26.46 -7.08
N SER A 29 11.13 -26.59 -8.39
CA SER A 29 12.08 -26.10 -9.41
C SER A 29 12.32 -24.58 -9.30
N LEU A 30 11.29 -23.82 -8.96
CA LEU A 30 11.42 -22.38 -8.71
C LEU A 30 12.22 -22.09 -7.42
N GLU A 31 12.03 -22.88 -6.36
CA GLU A 31 12.86 -22.81 -5.14
C GLU A 31 14.33 -23.08 -5.45
N ASP A 32 14.62 -24.15 -6.20
CA ASP A 32 15.97 -24.57 -6.55
C ASP A 32 16.67 -23.49 -7.38
N TRP A 33 15.95 -22.86 -8.31
CA TRP A 33 16.46 -21.74 -9.11
C TRP A 33 16.69 -20.46 -8.28
N MET A 34 15.81 -20.17 -7.32
CA MET A 34 15.94 -18.98 -6.47
C MET A 34 17.03 -19.12 -5.40
N THR A 35 17.30 -20.34 -4.95
CA THR A 35 18.25 -20.62 -3.85
C THR A 35 19.63 -20.00 -4.06
N PRO A 36 20.32 -20.18 -5.22
CA PRO A 36 21.64 -19.57 -5.43
C PRO A 36 21.58 -18.03 -5.50
N LEU A 37 20.47 -17.46 -5.97
CA LEU A 37 20.28 -16.02 -6.14
C LEU A 37 19.61 -15.36 -4.93
N ARG A 38 19.37 -16.11 -3.84
CA ARG A 38 18.51 -15.68 -2.74
C ARG A 38 18.98 -14.37 -2.13
N MET A 39 20.28 -14.21 -1.90
CA MET A 39 20.82 -13.00 -1.29
C MET A 39 20.68 -11.78 -2.21
N GLU A 40 20.94 -11.94 -3.52
CA GLU A 40 20.76 -10.89 -4.51
C GLU A 40 19.30 -10.46 -4.63
N LEU A 41 18.38 -11.43 -4.65
CA LEU A 41 16.94 -11.19 -4.68
C LEU A 41 16.45 -10.49 -3.40
N ILE A 42 16.98 -10.82 -2.23
CA ILE A 42 16.67 -10.11 -0.97
C ILE A 42 17.11 -8.65 -1.07
N TRP A 43 18.33 -8.38 -1.52
CA TRP A 43 18.82 -7.00 -1.64
C TRP A 43 18.02 -6.20 -2.67
N LEU A 44 17.69 -6.81 -3.81
CA LEU A 44 16.87 -6.19 -4.84
C LEU A 44 15.48 -5.85 -4.31
N THR A 45 14.79 -6.82 -3.70
CA THR A 45 13.41 -6.64 -3.19
C THR A 45 13.35 -5.67 -2.02
N THR A 46 14.32 -5.74 -1.11
CA THR A 46 14.48 -4.77 -0.01
C THR A 46 14.77 -3.37 -0.53
N GLY A 47 15.67 -3.25 -1.52
CA GLY A 47 15.98 -1.99 -2.18
C GLY A 47 14.77 -1.38 -2.87
N MET A 48 14.00 -2.18 -3.61
CA MET A 48 12.74 -1.76 -4.22
C MET A 48 11.70 -1.32 -3.17
N ALA A 49 11.57 -2.07 -2.08
CA ALA A 49 10.63 -1.74 -1.01
C ALA A 49 10.99 -0.40 -0.34
N PHE A 50 12.27 -0.24 0.02
CA PHE A 50 12.79 0.98 0.64
C PHE A 50 12.69 2.18 -0.29
N PHE A 51 13.05 2.01 -1.56
CA PHE A 51 12.96 3.06 -2.56
C PHE A 51 11.50 3.47 -2.84
N GLY A 52 10.60 2.48 -2.95
CA GLY A 52 9.17 2.73 -3.09
C GLY A 52 8.59 3.50 -1.88
N TRP A 53 8.98 3.10 -0.67
CA TRP A 53 8.63 3.80 0.56
C TRP A 53 9.16 5.25 0.58
N ALA A 54 10.44 5.44 0.23
CA ALA A 54 11.06 6.77 0.19
C ALA A 54 10.39 7.69 -0.83
N LEU A 55 10.01 7.18 -2.01
CA LEU A 55 9.23 7.93 -3.00
C LEU A 55 7.85 8.32 -2.47
N LEU A 56 7.15 7.38 -1.83
CA LEU A 56 5.81 7.60 -1.28
C LEU A 56 5.84 8.67 -0.19
N ILE A 57 6.70 8.51 0.81
CA ILE A 57 6.82 9.46 1.93
C ILE A 57 7.41 10.78 1.45
N GLY A 58 8.46 10.75 0.63
CA GLY A 58 9.10 11.94 0.09
C GLY A 58 8.14 12.80 -0.71
N ALA A 59 7.34 12.20 -1.61
CA ALA A 59 6.32 12.93 -2.36
C ALA A 59 5.22 13.47 -1.43
N ALA A 60 4.85 12.72 -0.39
CA ALA A 60 3.81 13.14 0.57
C ALA A 60 4.27 14.36 1.37
N LEU A 61 5.49 14.30 1.92
CA LEU A 61 6.11 15.40 2.63
C LEU A 61 6.31 16.61 1.72
N TYR A 62 6.78 16.41 0.49
CA TYR A 62 6.95 17.48 -0.49
C TYR A 62 5.61 18.18 -0.77
N ARG A 63 4.52 17.43 -0.95
CA ARG A 63 3.18 18.00 -1.12
C ARG A 63 2.70 18.77 0.09
N ILE A 64 2.93 18.26 1.29
CA ILE A 64 2.56 18.97 2.54
C ILE A 64 3.34 20.27 2.65
N ALA A 65 4.63 20.25 2.34
CA ALA A 65 5.50 21.43 2.41
C ALA A 65 5.15 22.50 1.36
N THR A 66 4.72 22.09 0.15
CA THR A 66 4.47 23.01 -0.98
C THR A 66 3.01 23.43 -1.12
N GLY A 67 2.06 22.57 -0.73
CA GLY A 67 0.62 22.83 -0.80
C GLY A 67 0.00 23.23 0.55
N GLY A 68 0.80 23.33 1.61
CA GLY A 68 0.34 23.65 2.95
C GLY A 68 -0.05 25.13 3.08
N GLY A 69 -1.33 25.38 3.31
CA GLY A 69 -1.78 26.63 3.93
C GLY A 69 -1.62 26.57 5.45
N SER A 70 -1.69 27.71 6.13
CA SER A 70 -1.85 27.68 7.59
C SER A 70 -3.25 27.13 7.90
N LEU A 71 -3.33 25.87 8.35
CA LEU A 71 -4.58 25.31 8.83
C LEU A 71 -4.98 26.06 10.11
N LYS A 72 -6.22 26.53 10.17
CA LYS A 72 -6.73 27.13 11.40
C LYS A 72 -6.89 26.04 12.44
N ARG A 73 -6.57 26.34 13.70
CA ARG A 73 -6.68 25.42 14.82
C ARG A 73 -8.02 24.67 14.87
N ASN A 74 -9.11 25.36 14.52
CA ASN A 74 -10.46 24.82 14.51
C ASN A 74 -10.65 23.70 13.47
N GLU A 75 -9.98 23.80 12.31
CA GLU A 75 -10.03 22.77 11.26
C GLU A 75 -9.25 21.51 11.67
N ILE A 76 -8.15 21.71 12.39
CA ILE A 76 -7.34 20.61 12.94
C ILE A 76 -8.11 19.90 14.05
N GLU A 77 -8.71 20.66 14.97
CA GLU A 77 -9.54 20.11 16.05
C GLU A 77 -10.77 19.38 15.49
N ALA A 78 -11.43 19.93 14.46
CA ALA A 78 -12.55 19.26 13.79
C ALA A 78 -12.12 17.95 13.09
N THR A 79 -10.95 17.92 12.45
CA THR A 79 -10.42 16.70 11.81
C THR A 79 -10.03 15.64 12.84
N ILE A 80 -9.40 16.05 13.96
CA ILE A 80 -9.07 15.12 15.05
C ILE A 80 -10.36 14.56 15.66
N GLN A 81 -11.37 15.41 15.84
CA GLN A 81 -12.66 15.01 16.40
C GLN A 81 -13.39 14.05 15.46
N SER A 82 -13.43 14.31 14.15
CA SER A 82 -14.04 13.40 13.17
C SER A 82 -13.35 12.04 13.11
N VAL A 83 -12.03 12.00 13.30
CA VAL A 83 -11.26 10.76 13.40
C VAL A 83 -11.61 10.03 14.71
N LYS A 84 -11.64 10.71 15.85
CA LYS A 84 -12.03 10.11 17.14
C LYS A 84 -13.46 9.56 17.15
N ASP A 85 -14.36 10.23 16.47
CA ASP A 85 -15.77 9.85 16.38
C ASP A 85 -16.00 8.72 15.35
N ALA A 86 -14.98 8.40 14.52
CA ALA A 86 -15.03 7.24 13.64
C ALA A 86 -15.13 5.94 14.45
N GLN A 87 -16.18 5.17 14.15
CA GLN A 87 -16.54 3.95 14.89
C GLN A 87 -15.43 2.88 14.94
N SER A 88 -14.48 2.93 14.01
CA SER A 88 -13.39 1.96 13.83
C SER A 88 -12.18 2.17 14.73
N ILE A 89 -12.12 3.26 15.52
CA ILE A 89 -10.94 3.58 16.33
C ILE A 89 -11.03 3.03 17.76
N SER A 90 -9.92 2.41 18.20
CA SER A 90 -9.73 1.84 19.54
C SER A 90 -10.03 2.86 20.65
N TYR A 91 -10.59 2.38 21.76
CA TYR A 91 -10.96 3.19 22.93
C TYR A 91 -9.80 4.04 23.47
N SER A 92 -8.58 3.50 23.44
CA SER A 92 -7.36 4.20 23.90
C SER A 92 -7.04 5.46 23.08
N PHE A 93 -7.34 5.46 21.77
CA PHE A 93 -7.16 6.61 20.90
C PHE A 93 -8.29 7.64 21.01
N ARG A 94 -9.50 7.23 21.42
CA ARG A 94 -10.59 8.16 21.73
C ARG A 94 -10.28 8.98 22.99
N ALA A 95 -9.73 8.32 24.00
CA ALA A 95 -9.42 8.90 25.31
C ALA A 95 -8.14 9.77 25.33
N SER A 96 -7.27 9.70 24.31
CA SER A 96 -6.01 10.44 24.32
C SER A 96 -6.22 11.95 24.12
N LYS A 97 -5.61 12.77 24.99
CA LYS A 97 -5.54 14.23 24.81
C LYS A 97 -4.31 14.58 23.98
N TYR A 98 -4.52 15.10 22.77
CA TYR A 98 -3.44 15.64 21.95
C TYR A 98 -3.32 17.14 22.15
N TRP A 99 -2.10 17.62 22.29
CA TRP A 99 -1.82 19.05 22.28
C TRP A 99 -1.65 19.50 20.83
N VAL A 100 -2.54 20.38 20.36
CA VAL A 100 -2.49 20.94 19.01
C VAL A 100 -1.79 22.30 19.07
N PRO A 101 -0.64 22.48 18.40
CA PRO A 101 0.05 23.77 18.38
C PRO A 101 -0.80 24.85 17.70
N LYS A 102 -0.67 26.11 18.14
CA LYS A 102 -1.46 27.26 17.65
C LYS A 102 -1.31 27.54 16.15
N LYS A 103 -0.21 27.12 15.55
CA LYS A 103 0.03 27.14 14.11
C LYS A 103 0.45 25.72 13.72
N ALA A 104 -0.35 25.06 12.90
CA ALA A 104 0.10 23.89 12.18
C ALA A 104 0.10 24.21 10.68
N TRP A 105 1.13 23.75 10.00
CA TRP A 105 1.21 23.80 8.55
C TRP A 105 0.77 22.45 8.02
N GLY A 106 -0.17 22.45 7.07
CA GLY A 106 -0.63 21.24 6.43
C GLY A 106 -1.49 21.54 5.22
N ALA A 107 -1.43 20.66 4.23
CA ALA A 107 -2.39 20.67 3.13
C ALA A 107 -3.62 19.87 3.58
N GLY A 108 -4.82 20.41 3.37
CA GLY A 108 -6.04 19.63 3.54
C GLY A 108 -6.02 18.46 2.56
N PHE A 109 -5.96 17.22 3.08
CA PHE A 109 -6.10 16.00 2.27
C PHE A 109 -7.58 15.78 1.96
N SER A 110 -8.16 16.61 1.09
CA SER A 110 -9.52 16.39 0.54
C SER A 110 -9.51 15.79 -0.87
N ASP A 111 -8.34 15.34 -1.33
CA ASP A 111 -8.17 14.76 -2.65
C ASP A 111 -8.58 13.29 -2.66
N GLU A 112 -9.88 13.02 -2.58
CA GLU A 112 -10.45 11.77 -3.08
C GLU A 112 -10.25 11.75 -4.60
N VAL A 113 -9.21 11.04 -5.05
CA VAL A 113 -8.89 10.91 -6.48
C VAL A 113 -9.48 9.61 -7.00
N SER A 114 -10.41 9.72 -7.95
CA SER A 114 -11.01 8.54 -8.59
C SER A 114 -10.12 7.99 -9.71
N PHE A 115 -10.27 6.69 -10.01
CA PHE A 115 -9.55 6.06 -11.13
C PHE A 115 -9.83 6.75 -12.48
N ALA A 116 -11.06 7.25 -12.69
CA ALA A 116 -11.43 7.98 -13.91
C ALA A 116 -10.59 9.26 -14.07
N GLN A 117 -10.37 9.99 -12.97
CA GLN A 117 -9.53 11.19 -12.98
C GLN A 117 -8.06 10.85 -13.21
N VAL A 118 -7.53 9.79 -12.59
CA VAL A 118 -6.15 9.33 -12.84
C VAL A 118 -5.97 8.96 -14.32
N LYS A 119 -6.93 8.24 -14.91
CA LYS A 119 -6.92 7.84 -16.32
C LYS A 119 -7.00 9.03 -17.26
N ALA A 120 -7.87 10.00 -16.98
CA ALA A 120 -7.94 11.24 -17.75
C ALA A 120 -6.63 12.02 -17.67
N ALA A 121 -6.07 12.18 -16.47
CA ALA A 121 -4.80 12.87 -16.26
C ALA A 121 -3.63 12.18 -16.96
N TRP A 122 -3.63 10.85 -17.02
CA TRP A 122 -2.65 10.09 -17.78
C TRP A 122 -2.77 10.37 -19.29
N ARG A 123 -3.98 10.24 -19.85
CA ARG A 123 -4.25 10.44 -21.29
C ARG A 123 -3.93 11.86 -21.75
N LEU A 124 -4.24 12.85 -20.92
CA LEU A 124 -3.99 14.26 -21.19
C LEU A 124 -2.53 14.68 -20.92
N GLY A 125 -1.69 13.78 -20.40
CA GLY A 125 -0.30 14.10 -20.08
C GLY A 125 -0.13 15.07 -18.91
N LEU A 126 -1.16 15.26 -18.08
CA LEU A 126 -1.16 16.19 -16.94
C LEU A 126 -0.08 15.83 -15.91
N TRP A 127 0.35 14.57 -15.85
CA TRP A 127 1.45 14.13 -14.99
C TRP A 127 2.79 14.83 -15.28
N ARG A 128 2.97 15.41 -16.47
CA ARG A 128 4.16 16.21 -16.82
C ARG A 128 3.99 17.69 -16.51
N GLN A 129 2.78 18.20 -16.68
CA GLN A 129 2.50 19.65 -16.68
C GLN A 129 2.02 20.15 -15.32
N ASP A 130 1.21 19.38 -14.61
CA ASP A 130 0.61 19.75 -13.33
C ASP A 130 1.39 19.14 -12.15
N PRO A 131 1.99 19.96 -11.26
CA PRO A 131 2.69 19.50 -10.07
C PRO A 131 1.83 18.61 -9.17
N ARG A 132 0.51 18.84 -9.11
CA ARG A 132 -0.43 18.00 -8.38
C ARG A 132 -0.39 16.58 -8.94
N TRP A 133 -0.68 16.40 -10.22
CA TRP A 133 -0.71 15.08 -10.83
C TRP A 133 0.65 14.39 -10.78
N ARG A 134 1.74 15.12 -11.03
CA ARG A 134 3.10 14.57 -10.91
C ARG A 134 3.35 13.95 -9.54
N GLY A 135 2.96 14.63 -8.46
CA GLY A 135 3.08 14.08 -7.10
C GLY A 135 2.27 12.81 -6.89
N LEU A 136 1.02 12.74 -7.38
CA LEU A 136 0.18 11.53 -7.27
C LEU A 136 0.76 10.35 -8.03
N PHE A 137 1.28 10.56 -9.25
CA PHE A 137 1.90 9.49 -10.03
C PHE A 137 3.19 9.00 -9.37
N ILE A 138 4.01 9.89 -8.80
CA ILE A 138 5.21 9.49 -8.04
C ILE A 138 4.82 8.69 -6.79
N MET A 139 3.81 9.13 -6.04
CA MET A 139 3.30 8.37 -4.89
C MET A 139 2.76 7.01 -5.30
N GLY A 140 1.97 6.94 -6.38
CA GLY A 140 1.42 5.69 -6.90
C GLY A 140 2.50 4.72 -7.35
N LEU A 141 3.53 5.22 -8.04
CA LEU A 141 4.71 4.43 -8.39
C LEU A 141 5.45 3.93 -7.14
N GLY A 142 5.64 4.80 -6.15
CA GLY A 142 6.21 4.43 -4.86
C GLY A 142 5.42 3.31 -4.16
N ALA A 143 4.09 3.41 -4.15
CA ALA A 143 3.21 2.38 -3.58
C ALA A 143 3.33 1.04 -4.33
N VAL A 144 3.39 1.06 -5.67
CA VAL A 144 3.57 -0.17 -6.48
C VAL A 144 4.94 -0.80 -6.21
N LEU A 145 6.02 -0.01 -6.20
CA LEU A 145 7.36 -0.50 -5.90
C LEU A 145 7.45 -1.06 -4.48
N MET A 146 6.83 -0.39 -3.51
CA MET A 146 6.76 -0.85 -2.13
C MET A 146 6.01 -2.18 -2.02
N ALA A 147 4.87 -2.31 -2.70
CA ALA A 147 4.10 -3.56 -2.73
C ALA A 147 4.90 -4.69 -3.39
N VAL A 148 5.47 -4.46 -4.58
CA VAL A 148 6.26 -5.48 -5.29
C VAL A 148 7.50 -5.87 -4.48
N GLY A 149 8.20 -4.92 -3.88
CA GLY A 149 9.36 -5.19 -3.02
C GLY A 149 8.96 -5.97 -1.75
N GLY A 150 7.91 -5.54 -1.06
CA GLY A 150 7.42 -6.21 0.16
C GLY A 150 6.94 -7.64 -0.10
N PHE A 151 6.13 -7.85 -1.13
CA PHE A 151 5.74 -9.21 -1.54
C PHE A 151 6.93 -10.00 -2.09
N GLY A 152 7.88 -9.35 -2.75
CA GLY A 152 9.13 -9.96 -3.21
C GLY A 152 9.92 -10.58 -2.06
N ILE A 153 10.05 -9.89 -0.92
CA ILE A 153 10.70 -10.43 0.27
C ILE A 153 9.97 -11.70 0.77
N ILE A 154 8.64 -11.68 0.79
CA ILE A 154 7.82 -12.84 1.18
C ILE A 154 8.02 -14.01 0.22
N ILE A 155 8.11 -13.74 -1.09
CA ILE A 155 8.35 -14.75 -2.13
C ILE A 155 9.76 -15.31 -2.03
N VAL A 156 10.76 -14.52 -1.64
CA VAL A 156 12.15 -14.97 -1.57
C VAL A 156 12.43 -15.78 -0.29
N LEU A 157 11.87 -15.36 0.85
CA LEU A 157 12.09 -16.01 2.15
C LEU A 157 11.05 -17.09 2.49
N GLY A 158 9.86 -17.01 1.90
CA GLY A 158 8.74 -17.87 2.23
C GLY A 158 8.92 -19.31 1.78
N ALA A 159 8.26 -20.24 2.48
CA ALA A 159 8.11 -21.62 2.03
C ALA A 159 7.42 -21.68 0.65
N PRO A 160 7.63 -22.72 -0.17
CA PRO A 160 7.09 -22.79 -1.54
C PRO A 160 5.59 -22.52 -1.64
N GLY A 161 4.81 -23.03 -0.68
CA GLY A 161 3.38 -22.77 -0.60
C GLY A 161 2.99 -21.33 -0.23
N LEU A 162 3.84 -20.61 0.51
CA LEU A 162 3.64 -19.18 0.79
C LEU A 162 3.93 -18.34 -0.47
N LYS A 163 4.87 -18.76 -1.30
CA LYS A 163 5.18 -18.10 -2.58
C LYS A 163 3.98 -18.11 -3.51
N SER A 164 3.28 -19.24 -3.63
CA SER A 164 2.09 -19.34 -4.48
C SER A 164 0.95 -18.44 -3.99
N LEU A 165 0.72 -18.35 -2.67
CA LEU A 165 -0.23 -17.42 -2.09
C LEU A 165 0.15 -15.96 -2.33
N ALA A 166 1.42 -15.61 -2.12
CA ALA A 166 1.92 -14.25 -2.34
C ALA A 166 1.79 -13.82 -3.81
N VAL A 167 2.19 -14.69 -4.75
CA VAL A 167 2.04 -14.46 -6.20
C VAL A 167 0.56 -14.38 -6.58
N GLY A 168 -0.29 -15.29 -6.08
CA GLY A 168 -1.73 -15.27 -6.32
C GLY A 168 -2.38 -13.98 -5.82
N ALA A 169 -2.01 -13.52 -4.64
CA ALA A 169 -2.49 -12.26 -4.07
C ALA A 169 -2.05 -11.05 -4.91
N LEU A 170 -0.78 -11.01 -5.34
CA LEU A 170 -0.27 -9.96 -6.24
C LEU A 170 -0.99 -9.96 -7.58
N LEU A 171 -1.17 -11.13 -8.20
CA LEU A 171 -1.89 -11.26 -9.47
C LEU A 171 -3.34 -10.82 -9.33
N TYR A 172 -4.03 -11.25 -8.28
CA TYR A 172 -5.39 -10.81 -7.99
C TYR A 172 -5.46 -9.30 -7.81
N ALA A 173 -4.55 -8.71 -7.03
CA ALA A 173 -4.48 -7.25 -6.84
C ALA A 173 -4.23 -6.51 -8.16
N ALA A 174 -3.30 -7.00 -8.99
CA ALA A 174 -2.99 -6.42 -10.30
C ALA A 174 -4.18 -6.49 -11.26
N VAL A 175 -4.82 -7.67 -11.38
CA VAL A 175 -6.02 -7.86 -12.22
C VAL A 175 -7.16 -6.99 -11.72
N ARG A 176 -7.42 -6.98 -10.41
CA ARG A 176 -8.51 -6.20 -9.82
C ARG A 176 -8.33 -4.70 -10.01
N THR A 177 -7.10 -4.22 -9.85
CA THR A 177 -6.73 -2.80 -10.05
C THR A 177 -6.84 -2.43 -11.53
N THR A 178 -6.27 -3.24 -12.43
CA THR A 178 -6.35 -3.03 -13.88
C THR A 178 -7.79 -3.03 -14.36
N TRP A 179 -8.61 -3.98 -13.90
CA TRP A 179 -10.03 -4.06 -14.21
C TRP A 179 -10.80 -2.84 -13.69
N GLY A 180 -10.50 -2.37 -12.47
CA GLY A 180 -11.05 -1.13 -11.93
C GLY A 180 -10.70 0.08 -12.81
N PHE A 181 -9.45 0.14 -13.28
CA PHE A 181 -8.96 1.19 -14.16
C PHE A 181 -9.54 1.13 -15.59
N LEU A 182 -9.84 -0.07 -16.08
CA LEU A 182 -10.51 -0.27 -17.38
C LEU A 182 -11.97 0.17 -17.33
N ARG A 183 -12.68 -0.14 -16.25
CA ARG A 183 -14.10 0.22 -16.05
C ARG A 183 -14.32 1.70 -15.74
N ALA A 184 -13.35 2.37 -15.13
CA ALA A 184 -13.40 3.81 -14.86
C ALA A 184 -13.20 4.65 -16.13
#